data_AF-A0A2R4M0H7-F1
#
_entry.id   AF-A0A2R4M0H7-F1
#
_cell.length_a   1.000
_cell.length_b   1.000
_cell.length_c   1.000
_cell.angle_alpha   90.00
_cell.angle_beta   90.00
_cell.angle_gamma   90.00
#
_symmetry.space_group_name_H-M   'P 1'
#
loop_
_entity.id
_entity.type
_entity.pdbx_description
1 polymer ?
#
loop_
_entity_poly.entity_id
_entity_poly.type
_entity_poly.pdbx_seq_one_letter_code
_entity_poly.pdbx_strand_id
1 'polypeptide(L)' 'MSEDLIASVQDLRASRLCFQGARPWFRRHGLDWQAFLADGLPADVLAATGDALAIRVIAEAEKRAARTASET' A
#
# COMPACT_ATOMS: atom_id res chain seq x y z
N MET A 1 2.38 11.36 10.41
CA MET A 1 1.66 10.12 10.05
C MET A 1 2.76 9.10 9.74
N SER A 2 2.48 7.85 9.39
CA SER A 2 3.56 6.83 9.24
C SER A 2 4.38 7.09 7.97
N GLU A 3 5.23 8.11 7.97
CA GLU A 3 6.05 8.55 6.83
C GLU A 3 7.12 7.52 6.43
N ASP A 4 7.53 6.63 7.33
CA ASP A 4 8.48 5.54 7.03
C ASP A 4 7.82 4.21 6.64
N LEU A 5 6.49 4.15 6.59
CA LEU A 5 5.78 2.91 6.31
C LEU A 5 5.72 2.64 4.80
N ILE A 6 6.38 1.59 4.35
CA ILE A 6 6.28 1.11 2.97
C ILE A 6 5.13 0.11 2.84
N ALA A 7 4.13 0.47 2.05
CA ALA A 7 3.09 -0.43 1.60
C ALA A 7 3.56 -1.23 0.38
N SER A 8 3.41 -2.55 0.46
CA SER A 8 3.90 -3.50 -0.53
C SER A 8 2.77 -4.26 -1.21
N VAL A 9 3.13 -5.06 -2.20
CA VAL A 9 2.20 -5.98 -2.88
C VAL A 9 1.53 -6.98 -1.92
N GLN A 10 2.18 -7.32 -0.81
CA GLN A 10 1.63 -8.22 0.21
C GLN A 10 0.45 -7.56 0.91
N ASP A 11 0.59 -6.28 1.25
CA ASP A 11 -0.44 -5.48 1.92
C ASP A 11 -1.64 -5.25 0.99
N LEU A 12 -1.36 -5.05 -0.31
CA LEU A 12 -2.40 -4.97 -1.33
C LEU A 12 -3.22 -6.27 -1.41
N ARG A 13 -2.56 -7.44 -1.38
CA ARG A 13 -3.27 -8.74 -1.35
C ARG A 13 -4.06 -8.92 -0.05
N ALA A 14 -3.46 -8.58 1.10
CA ALA A 14 -4.12 -8.66 2.40
C ALA A 14 -5.37 -7.77 2.46
N SER A 15 -5.34 -6.61 1.77
CA SER A 15 -6.47 -5.69 1.67
C SER A 15 -7.64 -6.21 0.82
N ARG A 16 -7.52 -7.42 0.24
CA ARG A 16 -8.48 -8.07 -0.69
C ARG A 16 -8.67 -7.32 -2.01
N LEU A 17 -7.67 -6.56 -2.44
CA LEU A 17 -7.61 -5.99 -3.78
C LEU A 17 -7.00 -6.98 -4.77
N CYS A 18 -7.61 -7.09 -5.95
CA CYS A 18 -7.07 -7.89 -7.05
C CYS A 18 -6.16 -7.04 -7.95
N PHE A 19 -5.13 -7.66 -8.54
CA PHE A 19 -4.20 -6.97 -9.43
C PHE A 19 -4.86 -6.29 -10.63
N GLN A 20 -5.91 -6.92 -11.17
CA GLN A 20 -6.66 -6.39 -12.29
C GLN A 20 -7.42 -5.10 -11.92
N GLY A 21 -7.91 -5.00 -10.68
CA GLY A 21 -8.58 -3.78 -10.19
C GLY A 21 -7.61 -2.71 -9.71
N ALA A 22 -6.49 -3.12 -9.11
CA ALA A 22 -5.47 -2.21 -8.61
C ALA A 22 -4.75 -1.45 -9.74
N ARG A 23 -4.36 -2.14 -10.81
CA ARG A 23 -3.58 -1.52 -11.90
C ARG A 23 -4.24 -0.27 -12.54
N PRO A 24 -5.53 -0.28 -12.93
CA PRO A 24 -6.19 0.92 -13.43
C PRO A 24 -6.43 1.98 -12.33
N TRP A 25 -6.55 1.57 -11.06
CA TRP A 25 -6.64 2.47 -9.92
C TRP A 25 -5.34 3.26 -9.70
N PHE A 26 -4.18 2.60 -9.68
CA PHE A 26 -2.86 3.24 -9.63
C PHE A 26 -2.69 4.29 -10.74
N ARG A 27 -3.06 3.93 -11.98
CA ARG A 27 -2.96 4.84 -13.13
C ARG A 27 -3.85 6.08 -12.99
N ARG A 28 -5.04 5.97 -12.39
CA ARG A 28 -5.93 7.14 -12.16
C ARG A 28 -5.34 8.13 -11.17
N HIS A 29 -4.56 7.63 -10.21
CA HIS A 29 -3.91 8.42 -9.18
C HIS A 29 -2.49 8.86 -9.55
N GLY A 30 -2.05 8.58 -10.79
CA GLY A 30 -0.68 8.91 -11.24
C GLY A 30 0.42 8.12 -10.55
N LEU A 31 0.08 7.00 -9.91
CA LEU A 31 1.02 6.14 -9.19
C LEU A 31 1.64 5.11 -10.14
N ASP A 32 2.93 4.86 -9.96
CA ASP A 32 3.66 3.87 -10.75
C ASP A 32 3.41 2.45 -10.21
N TRP A 33 2.66 1.67 -10.99
CA TRP A 33 2.35 0.28 -10.68
C TRP A 33 3.59 -0.62 -10.66
N GLN A 34 4.56 -0.36 -11.55
CA GLN A 34 5.76 -1.19 -11.66
C GLN A 34 6.72 -0.92 -10.50
N ALA A 35 6.89 0.35 -10.12
CA ALA A 35 7.65 0.72 -8.91
C ALA A 35 7.03 0.08 -7.65
N PHE A 36 5.70 0.13 -7.53
CA PHE A 36 4.97 -0.49 -6.42
C PHE A 36 5.19 -2.00 -6.32
N LEU A 37 5.29 -2.71 -7.46
CA LEU A 37 5.55 -4.15 -7.47
C LEU A 37 6.99 -4.52 -7.11
N ALA A 38 7.95 -3.67 -7.43
CA ALA A 38 9.37 -3.90 -7.16
C ALA A 38 9.72 -3.61 -5.71
N ASP A 39 9.44 -2.39 -5.26
CA ASP A 39 9.92 -1.86 -3.98
C ASP A 39 8.78 -1.47 -3.01
N GLY A 40 7.54 -1.42 -3.50
CA GLY A 40 6.41 -0.85 -2.77
C GLY A 40 6.31 0.66 -2.95
N LEU A 41 5.40 1.28 -2.18
CA LEU A 41 5.28 2.73 -2.11
C LEU A 41 5.16 3.20 -0.66
N PRO A 42 5.67 4.40 -0.35
CA PRO A 42 5.41 5.07 0.90
C PRO A 42 3.91 5.23 1.20
N ALA A 43 3.52 5.03 2.45
CA ALA A 43 2.13 5.11 2.89
C ALA A 43 1.57 6.54 2.78
N ASP A 44 2.41 7.56 2.91
CA ASP A 44 2.05 8.97 2.70
C ASP A 44 1.67 9.26 1.23
N VAL A 45 2.41 8.70 0.27
CA VAL A 45 2.09 8.78 -1.16
C VAL A 45 0.73 8.16 -1.45
N LEU A 46 0.43 7.01 -0.84
CA LEU A 46 -0.88 6.39 -0.93
C LEU A 46 -1.95 7.23 -0.22
N ALA A 47 -1.68 7.78 0.96
CA ALA A 47 -2.61 8.59 1.72
C ALA A 47 -2.97 9.90 1.01
N ALA A 48 -2.02 10.49 0.28
CA ALA A 48 -2.22 11.70 -0.52
C ALA A 48 -3.27 11.53 -1.63
N THR A 49 -3.55 10.30 -2.07
CA THR A 49 -4.64 10.02 -3.02
C THR A 49 -6.03 10.27 -2.43
N GLY A 50 -6.17 10.27 -1.10
CA GLY A 50 -7.46 10.39 -0.41
C GLY A 50 -8.43 9.23 -0.68
N ASP A 51 -7.96 8.14 -1.28
CA ASP A 51 -8.81 7.03 -1.70
C ASP A 51 -9.00 6.00 -0.60
N ALA A 52 -10.24 5.53 -0.41
CA ALA A 52 -10.56 4.50 0.57
C ALA A 52 -9.80 3.19 0.35
N LEU A 53 -9.44 2.87 -0.90
CA LEU A 53 -8.61 1.71 -1.23
C LEU A 53 -7.17 1.88 -0.76
N ALA A 54 -6.59 3.08 -0.91
CA ALA A 54 -5.26 3.38 -0.39
C ALA A 54 -5.23 3.20 1.13
N ILE A 55 -6.22 3.75 1.84
CA ILE A 55 -6.34 3.63 3.30
C ILE A 55 -6.38 2.16 3.74
N ARG A 56 -7.10 1.31 3.00
CA ARG A 56 -7.14 -0.15 3.29
C ARG A 56 -5.78 -0.82 3.12
N VAL A 57 -5.02 -0.46 2.09
CA VAL A 57 -3.67 -1.00 1.87
C VAL A 57 -2.72 -0.53 2.96
N ILE A 58 -2.79 0.74 3.34
CA ILE A 58 -1.99 1.32 4.44
C ILE A 58 -2.28 0.59 5.75
N ALA A 59 -3.55 0.35 6.08
CA ALA A 59 -3.93 -0.36 7.30
C ALA A 59 -3.36 -1.79 7.36
N GLU A 60 -3.27 -2.49 6.23
CA GLU A 60 -2.62 -3.82 6.20
C GLU A 60 -1.10 -3.73 6.35
N ALA A 61 -0.48 -2.70 5.76
CA ALA A 61 0.94 -2.42 5.95
C ALA A 61 1.26 -2.10 7.41
N GLU A 62 0.43 -1.32 8.10
CA GLU A 62 0.56 -1.04 9.54
C GLU A 62 0.46 -2.32 10.36
N LYS A 63 -0.53 -3.19 10.08
CA LYS A 63 -0.65 -4.48 10.76
C LYS A 63 0.58 -5.36 10.55
N ARG A 64 1.15 -5.36 9.34
CA ARG A 64 2.38 -6.11 9.05
C ARG A 64 3.56 -5.54 9.83
N ALA A 65 3.76 -4.23 9.81
CA ALA A 65 4.82 -3.56 10.55
C ALA A 65 4.70 -3.82 12.07
N ALA A 66 3.49 -3.77 12.62
CA ALA A 66 3.23 -4.09 14.03
C ALA A 66 3.56 -5.55 14.38
N ARG A 67 3.27 -6.51 13.48
CA ARG A 67 3.68 -7.92 13.68
C ARG A 67 5.19 -8.08 13.66
N THR A 68 5.86 -7.48 12.67
CA THR A 68 7.33 -7.55 12.57
C THR A 68 8.03 -6.91 13.77
N ALA A 69 7.49 -5.79 14.28
CA ALA A 69 8.02 -5.13 15.47
C ALA A 69 7.83 -5.95 16.76
N SER A 70 6.85 -6.84 16.83
CA SER A 70 6.62 -7.71 18.00
C SER A 70 7.46 -8.98 18.00
N GLU A 71 8.08 -9.34 16.87
CA GLU A 71 8.92 -10.54 16.71
C GLU A 71 10.42 -10.24 16.88
N THR A 72 10.79 -8.99 17.17
CA THR A 72 12.17 -8.54 17.45
C THR A 72 12.34 -8.23 18.92
#